data_AF-A0A7W5Q8P3-F1
#
_entry.id   AF-A0A7W5Q8P3-F1
#
_cell.length_a   1.000
_cell.length_b   1.000
_cell.length_c   1.000
_cell.angle_alpha   90.00
_cell.angle_beta   90.00
_cell.angle_gamma   90.00
#
_symmetry.space_group_name_H-M   'P 1'
#
loop_
_entity.id
_entity.type
_entity.pdbx_description
1 polymer ?
#
loop_
_entity_poly.entity_id
_entity_poly.type
_entity_poly.pdbx_seq_one_letter_code
_entity_poly.pdbx_strand_id
1 'polypeptide(L)' 'MTEDEYWSAVKNHFHVTRTNQKAGEDMILCQRSDRTPILVADPVKIRFEDRYDELCNFADKEGVDPPPRTC' A
#
# COMPACT_ATOMS: atom_id res chain seq x y z
N MET A 1 -5.15 -7.03 9.44
CA MET A 1 -5.66 -6.01 8.51
C MET A 1 -6.21 -6.69 7.26
N THR A 2 -7.47 -6.46 6.93
CA THR A 2 -8.13 -6.97 5.71
C THR A 2 -7.55 -6.32 4.44
N GLU A 3 -7.90 -6.83 3.26
CA GLU A 3 -7.48 -6.21 1.99
C GLU A 3 -8.05 -4.79 1.86
N ASP A 4 -9.32 -4.58 2.24
CA ASP A 4 -9.98 -3.28 2.15
C ASP A 4 -9.33 -2.25 3.09
N GLU A 5 -8.98 -2.65 4.31
CA GLU A 5 -8.26 -1.78 5.25
C GLU A 5 -6.88 -1.40 4.71
N TYR A 6 -6.16 -2.35 4.11
CA TYR A 6 -4.86 -2.10 3.50
C TYR A 6 -4.98 -1.06 2.37
N TRP A 7 -5.90 -1.26 1.42
CA TRP A 7 -6.10 -0.30 0.33
C TRP A 7 -6.68 1.03 0.79
N SER A 8 -7.48 1.04 1.86
CA SER A 8 -7.94 2.26 2.49
C SER A 8 -6.77 3.05 3.08
N ALA A 9 -5.80 2.40 3.74
CA ALA A 9 -4.58 3.04 4.21
C ALA A 9 -3.74 3.57 3.04
N VAL A 10 -3.46 2.74 2.01
CA VAL A 10 -2.74 3.16 0.79
C VAL A 10 -3.37 4.40 0.15
N LYS A 11 -4.70 4.42 0.03
CA LYS A 11 -5.42 5.53 -0.59
C LYS A 11 -5.47 6.79 0.27
N ASN A 12 -5.83 6.66 1.54
CA ASN A 12 -6.15 7.81 2.38
C ASN A 12 -4.92 8.38 3.10
N HIS A 13 -3.97 7.52 3.46
CA HIS A 13 -2.76 7.91 4.20
C HIS A 13 -1.62 8.30 3.26
N PHE A 14 -1.38 7.50 2.22
CA PHE A 14 -0.28 7.74 1.27
C PHE A 14 -0.72 8.51 0.02
N HIS A 15 -2.02 8.77 -0.15
CA HIS A 15 -2.59 9.41 -1.35
C HIS A 15 -2.20 8.68 -2.65
N VAL A 16 -2.15 7.35 -2.58
CA VAL A 16 -1.81 6.45 -3.70
C VAL A 16 -3.07 5.76 -4.20
N THR A 17 -3.33 5.88 -5.50
CA THR A 17 -4.49 5.24 -6.15
C THR A 17 -4.08 3.94 -6.83
N ARG A 18 -4.73 2.83 -6.47
CA ARG A 18 -4.55 1.52 -7.11
C ARG A 18 -4.99 1.59 -8.58
N THR A 19 -4.15 1.10 -9.51
CA THR A 19 -4.57 0.90 -10.90
C THR A 19 -5.02 -0.54 -11.14
N ASN A 20 -5.61 -0.80 -12.31
CA ASN A 20 -5.98 -2.16 -12.73
C ASN A 20 -4.79 -2.97 -13.27
N GLN A 21 -3.57 -2.45 -13.21
CA GLN A 21 -2.37 -3.12 -13.72
C GLN A 21 -1.58 -3.78 -12.60
N LYS A 22 -1.28 -5.07 -12.77
CA LYS A 22 -0.32 -5.79 -11.94
C LYS A 22 1.09 -5.62 -12.50
N ALA A 23 2.06 -5.49 -11.61
CA ALA A 23 3.48 -5.42 -11.94
C ALA A 23 4.18 -6.64 -11.34
N GLY A 24 4.15 -7.77 -12.06
CA GLY A 24 4.62 -9.04 -11.52
C GLY A 24 3.54 -9.78 -10.72
N GLU A 25 3.98 -10.71 -9.86
CA GLU A 25 3.06 -11.60 -9.12
C GLU A 25 2.55 -11.01 -7.81
N ASP A 26 3.33 -10.10 -7.22
CA ASP A 26 3.22 -9.62 -5.84
C ASP A 26 3.11 -8.10 -5.72
N MET A 27 3.23 -7.35 -6.83
CA MET A 27 3.12 -5.89 -6.82
C MET A 27 1.99 -5.40 -7.73
N ILE A 28 1.38 -4.29 -7.35
CA ILE A 28 0.36 -3.58 -8.11
C ILE A 28 0.88 -2.21 -8.50
N LEU A 29 0.74 -1.88 -9.77
CA LEU A 29 1.04 -0.53 -10.24
C LEU A 29 -0.01 0.42 -9.68
N CYS A 30 0.45 1.44 -8.97
CA CYS A 30 -0.38 2.49 -8.42
C CYS A 30 0.11 3.85 -8.95
N GLN A 31 -0.73 4.86 -8.76
CA GLN A 31 -0.43 6.21 -9.19
C GLN A 31 -0.65 7.18 -8.04
N ARG A 32 0.35 8.01 -7.77
CA ARG A 32 0.26 9.11 -6.81
C ARG A 32 -0.55 10.29 -7.39
N SER A 33 -0.94 11.21 -6.53
CA SER A 33 -1.63 12.46 -6.90
C SER A 33 -0.86 13.32 -7.91
N ASP A 34 0.47 13.28 -7.89
CA ASP A 34 1.38 13.98 -8.81
C ASP A 34 1.58 13.24 -10.15
N ARG A 35 0.85 12.13 -10.37
CA ARG A 35 0.95 11.21 -11.51
C ARG A 35 2.21 10.34 -11.53
N THR A 36 3.03 10.35 -10.49
CA THR A 36 4.19 9.46 -10.39
C THR A 36 3.72 8.01 -10.24
N PRO A 37 4.19 7.08 -11.10
CA PRO A 37 3.91 5.66 -10.93
C PRO A 37 4.68 5.09 -9.75
N ILE A 38 4.03 4.28 -8.93
CA ILE A 38 4.63 3.61 -7.77
C ILE A 38 4.15 2.17 -7.69
N LEU A 39 5.01 1.27 -7.20
CA LEU A 39 4.65 -0.12 -6.98
C LEU A 39 4.29 -0.32 -5.51
N VAL A 40 3.10 -0.86 -5.27
CA VAL A 40 2.62 -1.20 -3.92
C VAL A 40 2.39 -2.70 -3.88
N ALA A 41 2.82 -3.36 -2.80
CA ALA A 41 2.63 -4.79 -2.65
C ALA A 41 1.14 -5.18 -2.64
N ASP A 42 0.81 -6.29 -3.30
CA ASP A 42 -0.53 -6.87 -3.37
C ASP A 42 -0.84 -7.53 -2.01
N PRO A 43 -1.78 -7.00 -1.20
CA PRO A 43 -2.06 -7.55 0.12
C PRO A 43 -2.60 -8.98 0.07
N VAL A 44 -3.12 -9.44 -1.08
CA VAL A 44 -3.54 -10.85 -1.28
C VAL A 44 -2.34 -11.81 -1.22
N LYS A 45 -1.14 -11.31 -1.54
CA LYS A 45 0.11 -12.07 -1.54
C LYS A 45 0.90 -11.95 -0.24
N ILE A 46 0.51 -11.02 0.63
CA ILE A 46 1.13 -10.79 1.94
C ILE A 46 0.29 -11.51 3.01
N ARG A 47 0.94 -12.15 3.99
CA ARG A 47 0.25 -12.74 5.13
C ARG A 47 -0.49 -11.66 5.91
N PHE A 48 -1.65 -12.02 6.48
CA PHE A 48 -2.51 -11.06 7.17
C PHE A 48 -1.81 -10.30 8.30
N GLU A 49 -0.88 -10.96 9.00
CA GLU A 49 -0.07 -10.39 10.08
C GLU A 49 1.01 -9.42 9.60
N ASP A 50 1.60 -9.69 8.43
CA ASP A 50 2.72 -8.90 7.85
C ASP A 50 2.25 -7.66 7.08
N ARG A 51 0.94 -7.55 6.77
CA ARG A 51 0.38 -6.43 5.99
C ARG A 51 0.63 -5.06 6.62
N TYR A 52 0.57 -4.98 7.95
CA TYR A 52 0.82 -3.72 8.64
C TYR A 52 2.30 -3.35 8.59
N ASP A 53 3.18 -4.32 8.80
CA ASP A 53 4.62 -4.12 8.73
C ASP A 53 5.05 -3.68 7.32
N GLU A 54 4.39 -4.18 6.27
CA GLU A 54 4.66 -3.67 4.93
C GLU A 54 4.19 -2.23 4.72
N LEU A 55 3.05 -1.82 5.29
CA LEU A 55 2.66 -0.40 5.26
C LEU A 55 3.64 0.49 6.03
N CYS A 56 4.22 0.00 7.12
CA CYS A 56 5.28 0.70 7.85
C CYS A 56 6.55 0.84 7.00
N ASN A 57 6.98 -0.23 6.33
CA ASN A 57 8.12 -0.18 5.41
C ASN A 57 7.85 0.76 4.23
N PHE A 58 6.62 0.78 3.73
CA PHE A 58 6.21 1.71 2.70
C PHE A 58 6.29 3.16 3.20
N ALA A 59 5.81 3.43 4.41
CA ALA A 59 5.91 4.75 5.04
C ALA A 59 7.36 5.23 5.22
N ASP A 60 8.25 4.35 5.68
CA ASP A 60 9.68 4.65 5.82
C ASP A 60 10.32 5.04 4.48
N LYS A 61 10.02 4.29 3.40
CA LYS A 61 10.50 4.60 2.04
C LYS A 61 9.95 5.93 1.51
N GLU A 62 8.70 6.24 1.85
CA GLU A 62 8.05 7.48 1.45
C GLU A 62 8.47 8.67 2.32
N GLY A 63 9.14 8.43 3.46
CA GLY A 63 9.51 9.47 4.42
C GLY A 63 8.31 10.10 5.13
N VAL A 64 7.25 9.31 5.34
CA VAL A 64 6.03 9.73 6.04
C VAL A 64 5.81 8.89 7.30
N ASP A 65 4.98 9.39 8.21
CA ASP A 65 4.59 8.61 9.39
C ASP A 65 3.83 7.34 8.97
N PRO A 66 3.94 6.22 9.72
CA PRO A 66 3.16 5.03 9.43
C PRO A 66 1.67 5.24 9.67
N PRO A 67 0.79 4.54 8.94
CA PRO A 67 -0.64 4.62 9.19
C PRO A 67 -0.96 4.10 10.61
N PRO A 68 -1.98 4.67 11.27
CA PRO A 68 -2.41 4.18 12.57
C PRO A 68 -2.81 2.71 12.45
N ARG A 69 -2.43 1.90 13.45
CA ARG A 69 -2.86 0.51 13.54
C ARG A 69 -4.35 0.53 13.87
N THR A 70 -5.20 0.43 12.85
CA THR A 70 -6.65 0.28 13.05
C THR A 70 -6.89 -1.09 13.69
N CYS A 71 -7.45 -1.06 14.90
CA CYS A 71 -7.78 -2.23 15.71
C CYS A 71 -9.06 -2.92 15.24
#